data_AF-A0A9D5UWI2-F1
#
_entry.id   AF-A0A9D5UWI2-F1
#
_cell.length_a   1.000
_cell.length_b   1.000
_cell.length_c   1.000
_cell.angle_alpha   90.00
_cell.angle_beta   90.00
_cell.angle_gamma   90.00
#
_symmetry.space_group_name_H-M   'P 1'
#
loop_
_entity.id
_entity.type
_entity.pdbx_description
1 polymer ?
#
loop_
_entity_poly.entity_id
_entity_poly.type
_entity_poly.pdbx_seq_one_letter_code
_entity_poly.pdbx_strand_id
1 'polypeptide(L)'
;MVGKWIYCPGIAGIAREEWGLRVLDAQSLDAVFADNLTGFQWTERLGTMINTRLDVNIARLSHLKWELELEATASGMGQTQRIPGHQDCELGRWLHSRGQRQIENRALLDQLMDWHRQFHHAGERIATHAQTHRDMTPQRVKLIDEPLVQLRLASRKIVSLLTQAELDHYGNEFKTPNSNQPIAGFLKRLFHGPHTADPEAAGILEINHARLVHLRWANHLPDTFRNRGRDVSLEPPELCALGVWIHGTGLKRFSQLPELSLCDQAHQSFHARALDILRNLRKHRDQHADRAYADVLNSSQEIIYLLSVIEYQLLGDAAIHRSTSLID
;
A
#
# COMPACT_ATOMS: atom_id res chain seq x y z
N MET A 1 -20.34 -3.78 -18.05
CA MET A 1 -19.36 -2.92 -18.74
C MET A 1 -17.99 -3.41 -18.31
N VAL A 2 -17.24 -4.07 -19.19
CA VAL A 2 -15.88 -4.54 -18.89
C VAL A 2 -14.97 -3.34 -19.07
N GLY A 3 -14.37 -2.86 -17.98
CA GLY A 3 -13.37 -1.80 -18.01
C GLY A 3 -12.19 -2.23 -18.88
N LYS A 4 -11.86 -1.42 -19.89
CA LYS A 4 -10.75 -1.67 -20.79
C LYS A 4 -9.47 -1.25 -20.05
N TRP A 5 -8.70 -2.22 -19.55
CA TRP A 5 -7.38 -1.96 -19.00
C TRP A 5 -6.43 -1.62 -20.15
N ILE A 6 -5.77 -0.47 -20.09
CA ILE A 6 -4.75 -0.07 -21.05
C ILE A 6 -3.44 -0.74 -20.65
N TYR A 7 -2.92 -1.58 -21.54
CA TYR A 7 -1.61 -2.24 -21.42
C TYR A 7 -0.51 -1.23 -21.76
N CYS A 8 0.44 -1.01 -20.84
CA CYS A 8 1.66 -0.24 -21.07
C CYS A 8 2.88 -1.18 -20.98
N PRO A 9 3.59 -1.47 -22.07
CA PRO A 9 4.85 -2.20 -22.02
C PRO A 9 6.03 -1.24 -21.87
N GLY A 10 6.90 -1.48 -20.90
CA GLY A 10 8.27 -0.95 -20.94
C GLY A 10 8.88 -0.63 -19.58
N ILE A 11 9.67 -1.56 -19.04
CA ILE A 11 10.81 -1.22 -18.19
C ILE A 11 11.98 -2.10 -18.60
N ALA A 12 12.98 -1.47 -19.21
CA ALA A 12 14.28 -2.05 -19.55
C ALA A 12 15.27 -1.80 -18.40
N GLY A 13 16.18 -2.76 -18.18
CA GLY A 13 17.03 -2.87 -17.01
C GLY A 13 18.05 -1.74 -16.77
N ILE A 14 18.54 -1.68 -15.53
CA ILE A 14 19.67 -0.86 -15.09
C ILE A 14 20.62 -1.75 -14.29
N ALA A 15 21.91 -1.66 -14.63
CA ALA A 15 23.03 -2.39 -14.06
C ALA A 15 23.39 -1.93 -12.63
N ARG A 16 23.94 -2.85 -11.82
CA ARG A 16 24.43 -2.63 -10.46
C ARG A 16 25.85 -2.05 -10.46
N GLU A 17 26.10 -1.06 -9.61
CA GLU A 17 27.44 -0.70 -9.10
C GLU A 17 27.44 -0.70 -7.56
N GLU A 18 28.54 -1.19 -6.98
CA GLU A 18 28.79 -1.40 -5.55
C GLU A 18 29.18 -0.11 -4.81
N TRP A 19 28.67 0.09 -3.58
CA TRP A 19 29.23 1.07 -2.63
C TRP A 19 29.29 0.50 -1.21
N GLY A 20 30.46 0.66 -0.58
CA GLY A 20 30.84 0.12 0.73
C GLY A 20 30.23 0.85 1.92
N LEU A 21 29.88 0.07 2.95
CA LEU A 21 29.30 0.51 4.22
C LEU A 21 30.36 0.91 5.24
N ARG A 22 30.13 2.03 5.95
CA ARG A 22 30.64 2.28 7.31
C ARG A 22 29.49 2.12 8.30
N VAL A 23 29.75 1.35 9.35
CA VAL A 23 28.84 1.11 10.49
C VAL A 23 28.92 2.30 11.44
N LEU A 24 27.77 2.80 11.93
CA LEU A 24 27.69 3.71 13.08
C LEU A 24 26.82 3.11 14.19
N ASP A 25 27.29 3.32 15.41
CA ASP A 25 26.95 2.68 16.68
C ASP A 25 25.64 3.21 17.33
N ALA A 26 24.97 2.35 18.10
CA ALA A 26 23.62 2.48 18.63
C ALA A 26 23.50 3.31 19.93
N GLN A 27 24.55 4.04 20.35
CA GLN A 27 24.60 4.66 21.69
C GLN A 27 24.14 6.13 21.76
N SER A 28 23.66 6.77 20.68
CA SER A 28 23.42 8.23 20.68
C SER A 28 21.97 8.69 20.92
N LEU A 29 21.04 7.82 21.33
CA LEU A 29 19.60 8.17 21.41
C LEU A 29 19.03 8.36 22.82
N ASP A 30 19.79 8.12 23.90
CA ASP A 30 19.22 8.10 25.26
C ASP A 30 19.15 9.45 26.00
N ALA A 31 19.57 10.56 25.39
CA ALA A 31 19.84 11.79 26.15
C ALA A 31 18.72 12.85 26.23
N VAL A 32 17.49 12.64 25.72
CA VAL A 32 16.54 13.76 25.52
C VAL A 32 15.20 13.69 26.28
N PHE A 33 14.78 12.58 26.90
CA PHE A 33 13.42 12.51 27.48
C PHE A 33 13.36 11.91 28.89
N ALA A 34 13.48 12.79 29.89
CA ALA A 34 13.09 12.51 31.26
C ALA A 34 11.86 13.37 31.61
N ASP A 35 10.66 12.79 31.52
CA ASP A 35 9.58 13.10 32.47
C ASP A 35 8.44 12.06 32.42
N ASN A 36 8.28 11.38 33.57
CA ASN A 36 7.08 10.77 34.14
C ASN A 36 6.26 9.75 33.36
N LEU A 37 6.92 8.78 32.73
CA LEU A 37 6.48 7.39 32.63
C LEU A 37 7.76 6.53 32.57
N THR A 38 7.83 5.44 33.34
CA THR A 38 9.07 4.65 33.49
C THR A 38 9.65 4.28 32.12
N GLY A 39 10.86 4.75 31.81
CA GLY A 39 11.49 4.61 30.48
C GLY A 39 11.53 3.17 29.95
N PHE A 40 11.45 2.19 30.84
CA PHE A 40 11.36 0.76 30.52
C PHE A 40 10.07 0.36 29.77
N GLN A 41 8.91 0.95 30.08
CA GLN A 41 7.64 0.61 29.41
C GLN A 41 7.52 1.26 28.03
N TRP A 42 8.20 2.38 27.81
CA TRP A 42 8.20 3.06 26.51
C TRP A 42 9.13 2.39 25.51
N THR A 43 10.31 1.93 25.93
CA THR A 43 11.25 1.24 25.03
C THR A 43 10.69 -0.10 24.56
N GLU A 44 10.04 -0.88 25.43
CA GLU A 44 9.35 -2.12 25.04
C GLU A 44 8.17 -1.85 24.10
N ARG A 45 7.35 -0.82 24.40
CA ARG A 45 6.19 -0.48 23.57
C ARG A 45 6.62 0.07 22.22
N LEU A 46 7.60 0.96 22.17
CA LEU A 46 8.19 1.48 20.93
C LEU A 46 8.87 0.38 20.12
N GLY A 47 9.63 -0.50 20.77
CA GLY A 47 10.27 -1.65 20.12
C GLY A 47 9.25 -2.61 19.50
N THR A 48 8.18 -2.94 20.23
CA THR A 48 7.09 -3.80 19.73
C THR A 48 6.34 -3.14 18.58
N MET A 49 6.11 -1.82 18.64
CA MET A 49 5.42 -1.05 17.60
C MET A 49 6.26 -0.94 16.31
N ILE A 50 7.55 -0.65 16.43
CA ILE A 50 8.48 -0.60 15.29
C ILE A 50 8.61 -1.97 14.65
N ASN A 51 8.75 -3.04 15.45
CA ASN A 51 8.88 -4.40 14.94
C ASN A 51 7.61 -4.88 14.22
N THR A 52 6.42 -4.57 14.74
CA THR A 52 5.14 -4.92 14.09
C THR A 52 4.94 -4.15 12.76
N ARG A 53 5.37 -2.88 12.72
CA ARG A 53 5.24 -2.03 11.51
C ARG A 53 6.16 -2.56 10.42
N LEU A 54 7.36 -2.93 10.84
CA LEU A 54 8.37 -3.55 10.00
C LEU A 54 7.82 -4.88 9.43
N ASP A 55 7.24 -5.75 10.27
CA ASP A 55 6.67 -7.05 9.86
C ASP A 55 5.57 -6.93 8.78
N VAL A 56 4.54 -6.09 9.00
CA VAL A 56 3.43 -5.93 8.03
C VAL A 56 3.93 -5.31 6.73
N ASN A 57 4.84 -4.33 6.81
CA ASN A 57 5.39 -3.69 5.63
C ASN A 57 6.21 -4.68 4.79
N ILE A 58 7.07 -5.47 5.42
CA ILE A 58 7.86 -6.50 4.74
C ILE A 58 6.94 -7.51 4.07
N ALA A 59 5.90 -7.98 4.76
CA ALA A 59 4.96 -8.93 4.21
C ALA A 59 4.26 -8.37 2.95
N ARG A 60 3.84 -7.10 3.00
CA ARG A 60 3.25 -6.39 1.85
C ARG A 60 4.24 -6.27 0.69
N LEU A 61 5.46 -5.80 0.94
CA LEU A 61 6.46 -5.58 -0.12
C LEU A 61 6.97 -6.88 -0.71
N SER A 62 7.18 -7.92 0.11
CA SER A 62 7.55 -9.26 -0.36
C SER A 62 6.47 -9.85 -1.24
N HIS A 63 5.19 -9.65 -0.88
CA HIS A 63 4.08 -10.10 -1.70
C HIS A 63 4.00 -9.36 -3.04
N LEU A 64 4.23 -8.05 -3.03
CA LEU A 64 4.23 -7.23 -4.24
C LEU A 64 5.36 -7.61 -5.20
N LYS A 65 6.53 -7.94 -4.66
CA LYS A 65 7.63 -8.51 -5.45
C LYS A 65 7.19 -9.76 -6.23
N TRP A 66 6.51 -10.70 -5.57
CA TRP A 66 6.00 -11.90 -6.22
C TRP A 66 5.02 -11.59 -7.35
N GLU A 67 4.12 -10.63 -7.18
CA GLU A 67 3.23 -10.19 -8.26
C GLU A 67 4.04 -9.73 -9.47
N LEU A 68 4.97 -8.79 -9.27
CA LEU A 68 5.78 -8.21 -10.35
C LEU A 68 6.62 -9.29 -11.09
N GLU A 69 7.18 -10.26 -10.37
CA GLU A 69 7.92 -11.39 -10.96
C GLU A 69 7.01 -12.31 -11.79
N LEU A 70 5.78 -12.55 -11.34
CA LEU A 70 4.79 -13.34 -12.05
C LEU A 70 4.25 -12.61 -13.28
N GLU A 71 4.06 -11.29 -13.20
CA GLU A 71 3.69 -10.47 -14.37
C GLU A 71 4.79 -10.49 -15.44
N ALA A 72 6.05 -10.34 -15.03
CA ALA A 72 7.21 -10.43 -15.92
C ALA A 72 7.27 -11.81 -16.60
N THR A 73 6.95 -12.87 -15.85
CA THR A 73 6.92 -14.24 -16.36
C THR A 73 5.76 -14.48 -17.32
N ALA A 74 4.56 -14.01 -17.00
CA ALA A 74 3.40 -14.02 -17.92
C ALA A 74 3.68 -13.26 -19.24
N SER A 75 4.54 -12.26 -19.19
CA SER A 75 4.99 -11.46 -20.33
C SER A 75 6.19 -12.08 -21.08
N GLY A 76 6.72 -13.22 -20.61
CA GLY A 76 7.90 -13.87 -21.20
C GLY A 76 9.22 -13.17 -20.94
N MET A 77 9.24 -12.15 -20.06
CA MET A 77 10.41 -11.35 -19.70
C MET A 77 11.16 -11.90 -18.48
N GLY A 78 10.58 -12.86 -17.76
CA GLY A 78 11.16 -13.45 -16.56
C GLY A 78 11.05 -14.97 -16.53
N GLN A 79 11.79 -15.57 -15.60
CA GLN A 79 11.58 -16.94 -15.16
C GLN A 79 11.27 -16.89 -13.67
N THR A 80 10.04 -17.20 -13.28
CA THR A 80 9.75 -17.39 -11.86
C THR A 80 10.39 -18.69 -11.39
N GLN A 81 11.03 -18.65 -10.23
CA GLN A 81 11.36 -19.87 -9.50
C GLN A 81 10.05 -20.58 -9.10
N ARG A 82 10.15 -21.83 -8.65
CA ARG A 82 9.00 -22.55 -8.11
C ARG A 82 8.36 -21.71 -7.01
N ILE A 83 7.12 -21.27 -7.22
CA ILE A 83 6.38 -20.49 -6.22
C ILE A 83 6.16 -21.40 -5.00
N PRO A 84 6.53 -20.96 -3.78
CA PRO A 84 6.23 -21.71 -2.58
C PRO A 84 4.71 -21.88 -2.40
N GLY A 85 4.31 -22.89 -1.64
CA GLY A 85 2.91 -23.03 -1.22
C GLY A 85 2.44 -21.78 -0.46
N HIS A 86 1.14 -21.51 -0.46
CA HIS A 86 0.59 -20.30 0.18
C HIS A 86 0.81 -20.23 1.70
N GLN A 87 1.23 -21.32 2.34
CA GLN A 87 1.60 -21.34 3.77
C GLN A 87 3.11 -21.18 3.97
N ASP A 88 3.88 -21.46 2.93
CA ASP A 88 5.34 -21.55 2.98
C ASP A 88 6.01 -20.24 2.54
N CYS A 89 5.28 -19.34 1.87
CA CYS A 89 5.77 -17.99 1.52
C CYS A 89 5.88 -17.08 2.77
N GLU A 90 6.60 -15.96 2.65
CA GLU A 90 6.83 -15.03 3.76
C GLU A 90 5.52 -14.54 4.40
N LEU A 91 4.57 -14.10 3.56
CA LEU A 91 3.25 -13.67 4.01
C LEU A 91 2.46 -14.84 4.65
N GLY A 92 2.54 -16.05 4.07
CA GLY A 92 1.88 -17.24 4.58
C GLY A 92 2.36 -17.62 5.98
N ARG A 93 3.68 -17.71 6.16
CA ARG A 93 4.31 -17.97 7.46
C ARG A 93 3.92 -16.92 8.48
N TRP A 94 3.90 -15.64 8.09
CA TRP A 94 3.47 -14.55 8.97
C TRP A 94 1.99 -14.68 9.36
N LEU A 95 1.09 -14.89 8.38
CA LEU A 95 -0.35 -15.06 8.62
C LEU A 95 -0.66 -16.22 9.55
N HIS A 96 0.04 -17.34 9.40
CA HIS A 96 -0.12 -18.54 10.24
C HIS A 96 0.63 -18.48 11.58
N SER A 97 1.30 -17.37 11.90
CA SER A 97 2.03 -17.19 13.16
C SER A 97 1.68 -15.86 13.84
N ARG A 98 2.51 -14.82 13.64
CA ARG A 98 2.36 -13.52 14.30
C ARG A 98 1.12 -12.78 13.81
N GLY A 99 0.78 -12.85 12.52
CA GLY A 99 -0.38 -12.18 11.93
C GLY A 99 -1.70 -12.58 12.58
N GLN A 100 -1.87 -13.86 12.94
CA GLN A 100 -3.03 -14.34 13.70
C GLN A 100 -3.18 -13.70 15.08
N ARG A 101 -2.08 -13.25 15.70
CA ARG A 101 -2.10 -12.58 17.00
C ARG A 101 -2.23 -11.07 16.87
N GLN A 102 -1.64 -10.49 15.83
CA GLN A 102 -1.58 -9.05 15.60
C GLN A 102 -2.86 -8.49 14.95
N ILE A 103 -3.54 -9.26 14.09
CA ILE A 103 -4.79 -8.86 13.46
C ILE A 103 -5.96 -9.24 14.37
N GLU A 104 -6.48 -8.25 15.11
CA GLU A 104 -7.62 -8.43 16.00
C GLU A 104 -8.93 -8.68 15.23
N ASN A 105 -9.09 -8.02 14.08
CA ASN A 105 -10.27 -8.15 13.23
C ASN A 105 -10.26 -9.49 12.48
N ARG A 106 -10.97 -10.49 13.03
CA ARG A 106 -11.03 -11.85 12.46
C ARG A 106 -11.61 -11.89 11.04
N ALA A 107 -12.63 -11.09 10.76
CA ALA A 107 -13.21 -11.02 9.42
C ALA A 107 -12.24 -10.45 8.38
N LEU A 108 -11.35 -9.53 8.79
CA LEU A 108 -10.27 -9.03 7.94
C LEU A 108 -9.22 -10.11 7.69
N LEU A 109 -8.81 -10.83 8.75
CA LEU A 109 -7.85 -11.93 8.66
C LEU A 109 -8.34 -13.04 7.72
N ASP A 110 -9.60 -13.46 7.85
CA ASP A 110 -10.20 -14.51 7.01
C ASP A 110 -10.19 -14.09 5.53
N GLN A 111 -10.61 -12.85 5.24
CA GLN A 111 -10.55 -12.31 3.87
C GLN A 111 -9.12 -12.28 3.33
N LEU A 112 -8.15 -11.88 4.16
CA LEU A 112 -6.74 -11.82 3.77
C LEU A 112 -6.21 -13.22 3.43
N MET A 113 -6.56 -14.24 4.22
CA MET A 113 -6.20 -15.64 3.93
C MET A 113 -6.85 -16.17 2.64
N ASP A 114 -8.11 -15.82 2.38
CA ASP A 114 -8.81 -16.26 1.17
C ASP A 114 -8.26 -15.62 -0.10
N TRP A 115 -7.99 -14.30 -0.08
CA TRP A 115 -7.35 -13.63 -1.21
C TRP A 115 -5.92 -14.11 -1.42
N HIS A 116 -5.18 -14.41 -0.34
CA HIS A 116 -3.85 -14.97 -0.43
C HIS A 116 -3.83 -16.36 -1.10
N ARG A 117 -4.79 -17.23 -0.77
CA ARG A 117 -4.96 -18.52 -1.45
C ARG A 117 -5.27 -18.34 -2.95
N GLN A 118 -6.13 -17.39 -3.29
CA GLN A 118 -6.46 -17.07 -4.69
C GLN A 118 -5.25 -16.54 -5.47
N PHE A 119 -4.42 -15.70 -4.86
CA PHE A 119 -3.18 -15.21 -5.45
C PHE A 119 -2.25 -16.38 -5.81
N HIS A 120 -1.99 -17.29 -4.88
CA HIS A 120 -1.11 -18.45 -5.14
C HIS A 120 -1.70 -19.38 -6.20
N HIS A 121 -3.01 -19.61 -6.20
CA HIS A 121 -3.65 -20.41 -7.25
C HIS A 121 -3.48 -19.78 -8.64
N ALA A 122 -3.63 -18.46 -8.76
CA ALA A 122 -3.39 -17.74 -10.01
C ALA A 122 -1.90 -17.79 -10.41
N GLY A 123 -0.99 -17.56 -9.45
CA GLY A 123 0.45 -17.60 -9.67
C GLY A 123 0.94 -18.96 -10.16
N GLU A 124 0.48 -20.06 -9.55
CA GLU A 124 0.84 -21.43 -9.95
C GLU A 124 0.43 -21.72 -11.40
N ARG A 125 -0.77 -21.28 -11.81
CA ARG A 125 -1.24 -21.39 -13.20
C ARG A 125 -0.33 -20.61 -14.16
N ILE A 126 0.06 -19.38 -13.80
CA ILE A 126 0.97 -18.56 -14.61
C ILE A 126 2.33 -19.26 -14.73
N ALA A 127 2.94 -19.66 -13.62
CA ALA A 127 4.26 -20.30 -13.61
C ALA A 127 4.28 -21.62 -14.40
N THR A 128 3.20 -22.40 -14.36
CA THR A 128 3.07 -23.67 -15.09
C THR A 128 3.00 -23.47 -16.60
N HIS A 129 2.29 -22.43 -17.07
CA HIS A 129 1.95 -22.27 -18.49
C HIS A 129 2.75 -21.19 -19.23
N ALA A 130 3.38 -20.26 -18.53
CA ALA A 130 4.09 -19.13 -19.14
C ALA A 130 5.24 -19.57 -20.07
N GLN A 131 5.91 -20.68 -19.75
CA GLN A 131 7.02 -21.17 -20.56
C GLN A 131 6.57 -21.85 -21.87
N THR A 132 5.41 -22.50 -21.86
CA THR A 132 4.91 -23.30 -22.99
C THR A 132 3.98 -22.52 -23.92
N HIS A 133 3.42 -21.40 -23.48
CA HIS A 133 2.44 -20.60 -24.25
C HIS A 133 2.92 -19.16 -24.49
N ARG A 134 4.06 -19.01 -25.17
CA ARG A 134 4.60 -17.69 -25.55
C ARG A 134 3.78 -17.00 -26.64
N ASP A 135 3.21 -17.77 -27.56
CA ASP A 135 2.46 -17.23 -28.70
C ASP A 135 1.04 -16.78 -28.29
N MET A 136 0.57 -15.69 -28.90
CA MET A 136 -0.78 -15.14 -28.70
C MET A 136 -1.86 -16.06 -29.31
N THR A 137 -2.10 -17.18 -28.64
CA THR A 137 -3.14 -18.16 -28.98
C THR A 137 -4.38 -17.95 -28.10
N PRO A 138 -5.59 -18.37 -28.55
CA PRO A 138 -6.76 -18.39 -27.68
C PRO A 138 -6.55 -19.17 -26.37
N GLN A 139 -5.65 -20.16 -26.39
CA GLN A 139 -5.23 -20.93 -25.23
C GLN A 139 -4.43 -20.08 -24.23
N ARG A 140 -3.58 -19.16 -24.70
CA ARG A 140 -2.85 -18.21 -23.84
C ARG A 140 -3.80 -17.36 -23.01
N VAL A 141 -4.92 -16.92 -23.58
CA VAL A 141 -5.91 -16.11 -22.85
C VAL A 141 -6.42 -16.85 -21.62
N LYS A 142 -6.82 -18.11 -21.76
CA LYS A 142 -7.36 -18.91 -20.65
C LYS A 142 -6.29 -19.35 -19.65
N LEU A 143 -5.07 -19.65 -20.13
CA LEU A 143 -4.01 -20.23 -19.32
C LEU A 143 -3.12 -19.19 -18.63
N ILE A 144 -3.06 -17.97 -19.14
CA ILE A 144 -2.17 -16.91 -18.65
C ILE A 144 -2.94 -15.60 -18.39
N ASP A 145 -3.66 -15.06 -19.38
CA ASP A 145 -4.23 -13.70 -19.24
C ASP A 145 -5.36 -13.66 -18.18
N GLU A 146 -6.24 -14.67 -18.15
CA GLU A 146 -7.26 -14.81 -17.10
C GLU A 146 -6.64 -14.97 -15.69
N PRO A 147 -5.69 -15.90 -15.46
CA PRO A 147 -4.92 -15.94 -14.21
C PRO A 147 -4.22 -14.63 -13.85
N LEU A 148 -3.64 -13.92 -14.82
CA LEU A 148 -2.96 -12.65 -14.57
C LEU A 148 -3.93 -11.58 -14.05
N VAL A 149 -5.15 -11.52 -14.60
CA VAL A 149 -6.20 -10.65 -14.06
C VAL A 149 -6.57 -11.04 -12.62
N GLN A 150 -6.68 -12.33 -12.32
CA GLN A 150 -6.97 -12.80 -10.96
C GLN A 150 -5.82 -12.52 -9.99
N LEU A 151 -4.57 -12.69 -10.42
CA LEU A 151 -3.37 -12.36 -9.65
C LEU A 151 -3.38 -10.88 -9.25
N ARG A 152 -3.57 -9.99 -10.23
CA ARG A 152 -3.67 -8.54 -10.06
C ARG A 152 -4.78 -8.11 -9.11
N LEU A 153 -5.94 -8.75 -9.23
CA LEU A 153 -7.07 -8.49 -8.35
C LEU A 153 -6.75 -8.94 -6.92
N ALA A 154 -6.24 -10.16 -6.75
CA ALA A 154 -5.90 -10.71 -5.46
C ALA A 154 -4.81 -9.89 -4.76
N SER A 155 -3.76 -9.48 -5.47
CA SER A 155 -2.70 -8.65 -4.90
C SER A 155 -3.21 -7.30 -4.38
N ARG A 156 -4.02 -6.59 -5.18
CA ARG A 156 -4.66 -5.33 -4.74
C ARG A 156 -5.48 -5.51 -3.47
N LYS A 157 -6.23 -6.62 -3.38
CA LYS A 157 -7.02 -6.94 -2.18
C LYS A 157 -6.12 -7.23 -0.97
N ILE A 158 -5.07 -8.02 -1.15
CA ILE A 158 -4.10 -8.35 -0.09
C ILE A 158 -3.40 -7.08 0.40
N VAL A 159 -2.88 -6.24 -0.50
CA VAL A 159 -2.20 -4.98 -0.16
C VAL A 159 -3.16 -4.04 0.60
N SER A 160 -4.41 -3.91 0.14
CA SER A 160 -5.43 -3.11 0.83
C SER A 160 -5.77 -3.66 2.22
N LEU A 161 -5.93 -4.97 2.37
CA LEU A 161 -6.26 -5.61 3.65
C LEU A 161 -5.10 -5.54 4.65
N LEU A 162 -3.86 -5.73 4.19
CA LEU A 162 -2.66 -5.52 5.03
C LEU A 162 -2.54 -4.06 5.49
N THR A 163 -2.86 -3.11 4.61
CA THR A 163 -2.88 -1.69 4.96
C THR A 163 -4.00 -1.37 5.95
N GLN A 164 -5.15 -2.04 5.83
CA GLN A 164 -6.23 -1.93 6.81
C GLN A 164 -5.82 -2.53 8.17
N ALA A 165 -5.17 -3.68 8.20
CA ALA A 165 -4.64 -4.27 9.43
C ALA A 165 -3.61 -3.35 10.10
N GLU A 166 -2.73 -2.73 9.30
CA GLU A 166 -1.79 -1.70 9.77
C GLU A 166 -2.57 -0.51 10.37
N LEU A 167 -3.59 0.00 9.68
CA LEU A 167 -4.42 1.09 10.19
C LEU A 167 -5.19 0.72 11.47
N ASP A 168 -5.72 -0.50 11.59
CA ASP A 168 -6.43 -0.96 12.79
C ASP A 168 -5.48 -1.03 13.98
N HIS A 169 -4.25 -1.51 13.77
CA HIS A 169 -3.23 -1.62 14.81
C HIS A 169 -2.73 -0.24 15.29
N TYR A 170 -2.48 0.70 14.37
CA TYR A 170 -1.93 2.03 14.68
C TYR A 170 -2.99 3.14 14.79
N GLY A 171 -4.27 2.81 14.61
CA GLY A 171 -5.30 3.80 14.32
C GLY A 171 -5.47 4.87 15.40
N ASN A 172 -5.16 4.49 16.64
CA ASN A 172 -5.22 5.36 17.81
C ASN A 172 -4.10 6.39 17.88
N GLU A 173 -2.99 6.20 17.16
CA GLU A 173 -1.84 7.13 17.14
C GLU A 173 -2.01 8.18 16.04
N PHE A 174 -2.63 7.81 14.93
CA PHE A 174 -2.92 8.71 13.82
C PHE A 174 -4.12 9.62 14.06
N LYS A 175 -4.46 9.96 15.31
CA LYS A 175 -5.60 10.86 15.65
C LYS A 175 -5.57 12.04 14.68
N THR A 176 -6.53 12.06 13.76
CA THR A 176 -6.71 13.23 12.93
C THR A 176 -7.01 14.37 13.87
N PRO A 177 -6.47 15.57 13.61
CA PRO A 177 -7.03 16.76 14.22
C PRO A 177 -8.55 16.68 14.03
N ASN A 178 -9.30 16.92 15.11
CA ASN A 178 -10.77 16.92 15.10
C ASN A 178 -11.28 17.67 13.84
N SER A 179 -12.46 17.36 13.31
CA SER A 179 -12.98 17.93 12.03
C SER A 179 -12.97 19.47 11.95
N ASN A 180 -12.79 20.14 13.10
CA ASN A 180 -12.69 21.58 13.25
C ASN A 180 -11.24 22.13 13.20
N GLN A 181 -10.21 21.29 13.06
CA GLN A 181 -8.83 21.73 12.88
C GLN A 181 -8.40 21.58 11.41
N PRO A 182 -7.81 22.61 10.79
CA PRO A 182 -7.34 22.53 9.41
C PRO A 182 -6.27 21.45 9.28
N ILE A 183 -6.50 20.49 8.37
CA ILE A 183 -5.52 19.44 7.99
C ILE A 183 -4.16 20.09 7.66
N ALA A 184 -4.16 21.30 7.09
CA ALA A 184 -2.98 22.13 6.84
C ALA A 184 -2.00 22.25 8.02
N GLY A 185 -2.47 22.37 9.27
CA GLY A 185 -1.60 22.48 10.45
C GLY A 185 -0.97 21.16 10.91
N PHE A 186 -1.57 20.03 10.51
CA PHE A 186 -1.02 18.69 10.69
C PHE A 186 -0.02 18.36 9.59
N LEU A 187 -0.33 18.69 8.32
CA LEU A 187 0.58 18.53 7.18
C LEU A 187 1.87 19.35 7.35
N LYS A 188 1.78 20.56 7.89
CA LYS A 188 2.96 21.38 8.18
C LYS A 188 3.88 20.73 9.23
N ARG A 189 3.34 19.93 10.16
CA ARG A 189 4.15 19.23 11.18
C ARG A 189 4.76 17.93 10.66
N LEU A 190 4.10 17.26 9.73
CA LEU A 190 4.57 15.98 9.18
C LEU A 190 5.54 16.12 8.02
N PHE A 191 5.31 17.09 7.13
CA PHE A 191 6.11 17.26 5.91
C PHE A 191 7.16 18.39 6.02
N HIS A 192 7.24 19.09 7.16
CA HIS A 192 8.25 20.13 7.41
C HIS A 192 9.03 19.90 8.72
N GLY A 193 9.13 18.66 9.18
CA GLY A 193 10.04 18.29 10.28
C GLY A 193 11.50 18.60 9.94
N PRO A 194 12.38 18.78 10.94
CA PRO A 194 13.79 19.13 10.71
C PRO A 194 14.46 18.10 9.80
N HIS A 195 15.06 18.57 8.70
CA HIS A 195 15.71 17.79 7.63
C HIS A 195 16.99 17.04 8.06
N THR A 196 17.10 16.60 9.31
CA THR A 196 18.29 15.95 9.86
C THR A 196 18.27 14.42 9.75
N ALA A 197 17.17 13.82 9.32
CA ALA A 197 17.10 12.39 8.99
C ALA A 197 17.59 12.13 7.55
N ASP A 198 18.13 10.93 7.31
CA ASP A 198 18.47 10.45 5.98
C ASP A 198 17.32 10.73 4.98
N PRO A 199 17.56 11.50 3.90
CA PRO A 199 16.53 11.90 2.96
C PRO A 199 15.75 10.73 2.36
N GLU A 200 16.35 9.54 2.28
CA GLU A 200 15.73 8.32 1.76
C GLU A 200 14.74 7.72 2.76
N ALA A 201 15.18 7.52 4.02
CA ALA A 201 14.33 7.04 5.11
C ALA A 201 13.14 7.98 5.37
N ALA A 202 13.34 9.29 5.25
CA ALA A 202 12.26 10.28 5.34
C ALA A 202 11.19 10.08 4.24
N GLY A 203 11.60 9.80 2.99
CA GLY A 203 10.66 9.59 1.89
C GLY A 203 9.79 8.33 2.03
N ILE A 204 10.34 7.24 2.58
CA ILE A 204 9.59 5.99 2.82
C ILE A 204 8.56 6.17 3.93
N LEU A 205 8.95 6.86 5.01
CA LEU A 205 8.05 7.20 6.11
C LEU A 205 6.88 8.07 5.62
N GLU A 206 7.13 8.97 4.67
CA GLU A 206 6.10 9.79 4.02
C GLU A 206 5.09 8.95 3.21
N ILE A 207 5.56 7.97 2.41
CA ILE A 207 4.67 7.13 1.58
C ILE A 207 3.75 6.28 2.44
N ASN A 208 4.30 5.58 3.43
CA ASN A 208 3.49 4.74 4.31
C ASN A 208 2.46 5.59 5.07
N HIS A 209 2.87 6.76 5.56
CA HIS A 209 1.95 7.68 6.20
C HIS A 209 0.83 8.16 5.26
N ALA A 210 1.16 8.59 4.05
CA ALA A 210 0.19 9.04 3.05
C ALA A 210 -0.84 7.94 2.73
N ARG A 211 -0.39 6.69 2.60
CA ARG A 211 -1.25 5.52 2.39
C ARG A 211 -2.24 5.30 3.54
N LEU A 212 -1.77 5.36 4.80
CA LEU A 212 -2.64 5.15 5.98
C LEU A 212 -3.63 6.31 6.18
N VAL A 213 -3.19 7.56 5.97
CA VAL A 213 -4.08 8.74 6.02
C VAL A 213 -5.16 8.65 4.94
N HIS A 214 -4.79 8.24 3.72
CA HIS A 214 -5.73 8.08 2.63
C HIS A 214 -6.76 6.98 2.91
N LEU A 215 -6.33 5.79 3.35
CA LEU A 215 -7.24 4.70 3.69
C LEU A 215 -8.19 5.11 4.83
N ARG A 216 -7.67 5.77 5.86
CA ARG A 216 -8.49 6.32 6.94
C ARG A 216 -9.58 7.22 6.40
N TRP A 217 -9.24 8.17 5.53
CA TRP A 217 -10.22 9.06 4.94
C TRP A 217 -11.31 8.29 4.19
N ALA A 218 -10.94 7.27 3.40
CA ALA A 218 -11.91 6.43 2.68
C ALA A 218 -12.87 5.70 3.62
N ASN A 219 -12.37 5.22 4.77
CA ASN A 219 -13.16 4.56 5.79
C ASN A 219 -14.12 5.49 6.56
N HIS A 220 -13.84 6.79 6.58
CA HIS A 220 -14.73 7.79 7.22
C HIS A 220 -15.81 8.30 6.25
N LEU A 221 -15.69 8.01 4.96
CA LEU A 221 -16.66 8.46 3.96
C LEU A 221 -18.10 7.97 4.22
N PRO A 222 -18.36 6.75 4.75
CA PRO A 222 -19.69 6.35 5.21
C PRO A 222 -20.33 7.27 6.25
N ASP A 223 -19.55 7.92 7.12
CA ASP A 223 -20.11 8.85 8.11
C ASP A 223 -20.78 10.05 7.43
N THR A 224 -20.35 10.41 6.22
CA THR A 224 -20.96 11.48 5.42
C THR A 224 -22.40 11.15 4.98
N PHE A 225 -22.74 9.87 4.87
CA PHE A 225 -24.09 9.42 4.53
C PHE A 225 -25.10 9.76 5.64
N ARG A 226 -24.67 9.70 6.92
CA ARG A 226 -25.53 9.98 8.08
C ARG A 226 -26.16 11.38 8.01
N ASN A 227 -25.39 12.37 7.55
CA ASN A 227 -25.84 13.76 7.42
C ASN A 227 -26.23 14.16 5.99
N ARG A 228 -26.38 13.18 5.07
CA ARG A 228 -26.64 13.41 3.63
C ARG A 228 -25.65 14.38 2.98
N GLY A 229 -24.40 14.40 3.43
CA GLY A 229 -23.34 15.25 2.87
C GLY A 229 -23.54 16.77 3.04
N ARG A 230 -24.39 17.21 3.98
CA ARG A 230 -24.65 18.66 4.21
C ARG A 230 -23.46 19.40 4.82
N ASP A 231 -22.73 18.76 5.73
CA ASP A 231 -21.64 19.41 6.48
C ASP A 231 -20.25 18.99 6.00
N VAL A 232 -20.17 18.37 4.82
CA VAL A 232 -18.92 17.84 4.26
C VAL A 232 -18.48 18.70 3.10
N SER A 233 -17.31 19.32 3.25
CA SER A 233 -16.57 19.98 2.18
C SER A 233 -15.37 19.10 1.82
N LEU A 234 -15.23 18.75 0.55
CA LEU A 234 -14.05 18.02 0.07
C LEU A 234 -13.01 19.05 -0.33
N GLU A 235 -11.78 18.85 0.12
CA GLU A 235 -10.64 19.58 -0.40
C GLU A 235 -10.41 19.20 -1.87
N PRO A 236 -9.94 20.15 -2.71
CA PRO A 236 -9.41 19.82 -4.02
C PRO A 236 -8.31 18.74 -3.93
N PRO A 237 -8.18 17.85 -4.93
CA PRO A 237 -7.21 16.76 -4.88
C PRO A 237 -5.78 17.26 -4.61
N GLU A 238 -5.37 18.35 -5.23
CA GLU A 238 -4.03 18.94 -5.07
C GLU A 238 -3.73 19.52 -3.68
N LEU A 239 -4.77 19.81 -2.89
CA LEU A 239 -4.64 20.39 -1.56
C LEU A 239 -4.74 19.36 -0.43
N CYS A 240 -5.16 18.13 -0.74
CA CYS A 240 -5.23 17.07 0.26
C CYS A 240 -3.81 16.58 0.62
N ALA A 241 -3.66 15.86 1.73
CA ALA A 241 -2.38 15.33 2.20
C ALA A 241 -1.58 14.59 1.12
N LEU A 242 -2.25 13.70 0.39
CA LEU A 242 -1.64 12.92 -0.68
C LEU A 242 -1.32 13.80 -1.89
N GLY A 243 -2.20 14.71 -2.29
CA GLY A 243 -1.95 15.63 -3.41
C GLY A 243 -0.76 16.56 -3.17
N VAL A 244 -0.64 17.11 -1.97
CA VAL A 244 0.52 17.92 -1.55
C VAL A 244 1.80 17.10 -1.63
N TRP A 245 1.78 15.83 -1.21
CA TRP A 245 2.93 14.94 -1.35
C TRP A 245 3.26 14.66 -2.83
N ILE A 246 2.27 14.25 -3.64
CA ILE A 246 2.44 13.94 -5.07
C ILE A 246 3.04 15.14 -5.80
N HIS A 247 2.43 16.32 -5.71
CA HIS A 247 2.87 17.51 -6.46
C HIS A 247 4.06 18.24 -5.80
N GLY A 248 4.36 17.93 -4.55
CA GLY A 248 5.52 18.42 -3.81
C GLY A 248 6.72 17.48 -3.96
N THR A 249 6.95 16.65 -2.93
CA THR A 249 8.11 15.76 -2.85
C THR A 249 8.09 14.66 -3.92
N GLY A 250 6.92 14.07 -4.18
CA GLY A 250 6.72 12.95 -5.09
C GLY A 250 7.26 13.24 -6.48
N LEU A 251 6.68 14.22 -7.20
CA LEU A 251 7.09 14.56 -8.57
C LEU A 251 8.53 15.07 -8.64
N LYS A 252 9.01 15.79 -7.61
CA LYS A 252 10.39 16.29 -7.58
C LYS A 252 11.42 15.16 -7.51
N ARG A 253 11.13 14.08 -6.80
CA ARG A 253 12.08 12.99 -6.54
C ARG A 253 11.86 11.75 -7.40
N PHE A 254 10.61 11.49 -7.78
CA PHE A 254 10.17 10.20 -8.31
C PHE A 254 9.39 10.34 -9.63
N SER A 255 9.55 11.45 -10.36
CA SER A 255 8.87 11.68 -11.64
C SER A 255 9.22 10.65 -12.72
N GLN A 256 10.34 9.94 -12.57
CA GLN A 256 10.75 8.84 -13.44
C GLN A 256 9.92 7.56 -13.23
N LEU A 257 9.22 7.42 -12.09
CA LEU A 257 8.40 6.25 -11.81
C LEU A 257 7.02 6.43 -12.50
N PRO A 258 6.68 5.63 -13.52
CA PRO A 258 5.38 5.75 -14.18
C PRO A 258 4.21 5.53 -13.21
N GLU A 259 4.41 4.75 -12.16
CA GLU A 259 3.42 4.49 -11.11
C GLU A 259 3.02 5.75 -10.35
N LEU A 260 3.89 6.74 -10.24
CA LEU A 260 3.54 8.02 -9.60
C LEU A 260 2.50 8.78 -10.44
N SER A 261 2.64 8.78 -11.76
CA SER A 261 1.64 9.40 -12.65
C SER A 261 0.31 8.64 -12.61
N LEU A 262 0.35 7.31 -12.58
CA LEU A 262 -0.85 6.49 -12.40
C LEU A 262 -1.52 6.76 -11.04
N CYS A 263 -0.72 6.96 -9.99
CA CYS A 263 -1.21 7.27 -8.65
C CYS A 263 -1.93 8.61 -8.63
N ASP A 264 -1.38 9.64 -9.28
CA ASP A 264 -2.02 10.96 -9.42
C ASP A 264 -3.36 10.85 -10.18
N GLN A 265 -3.39 10.12 -11.30
CA GLN A 265 -4.63 9.89 -12.07
C GLN A 265 -5.71 9.17 -11.25
N ALA A 266 -5.33 8.12 -10.50
CA ALA A 266 -6.22 7.39 -9.61
C ALA A 266 -6.74 8.29 -8.48
N HIS A 267 -5.86 9.14 -7.93
CA HIS A 267 -6.17 10.10 -6.89
C HIS A 267 -7.16 11.20 -7.34
N GLN A 268 -6.96 11.78 -8.52
CA GLN A 268 -7.91 12.74 -9.10
C GLN A 268 -9.27 12.09 -9.33
N SER A 269 -9.28 10.86 -9.87
CA SER A 269 -10.51 10.07 -10.10
C SER A 269 -11.26 9.79 -8.79
N PHE A 270 -10.53 9.49 -7.72
CA PHE A 270 -11.08 9.28 -6.38
C PHE A 270 -11.81 10.53 -5.87
N HIS A 271 -11.18 11.71 -5.92
CA HIS A 271 -11.81 12.98 -5.51
C HIS A 271 -13.05 13.32 -6.34
N ALA A 272 -12.99 13.10 -7.66
CA ALA A 272 -14.13 13.32 -8.54
C ALA A 272 -15.33 12.44 -8.15
N ARG A 273 -15.10 11.15 -7.89
CA ARG A 273 -16.15 10.20 -7.45
C ARG A 273 -16.69 10.54 -6.07
N ALA A 274 -15.83 10.98 -5.14
CA ALA A 274 -16.26 11.44 -3.83
C ALA A 274 -17.20 12.65 -3.92
N LEU A 275 -16.90 13.58 -4.83
CA LEU A 275 -17.79 14.72 -5.11
C LEU A 275 -19.14 14.27 -5.67
N ASP A 276 -19.17 13.23 -6.50
CA ASP A 276 -20.41 12.66 -7.02
C ASP A 276 -21.27 11.99 -5.94
N ILE A 277 -20.66 11.38 -4.93
CA ILE A 277 -21.38 10.89 -3.73
C ILE A 277 -22.12 12.06 -3.07
N LEU A 278 -21.41 13.15 -2.76
CA LEU A 278 -22.01 14.32 -2.10
C LEU A 278 -23.13 14.94 -2.94
N ARG A 279 -22.93 15.07 -4.26
CA ARG A 279 -23.94 15.57 -5.19
C ARG A 279 -25.20 14.69 -5.19
N ASN A 280 -25.05 13.37 -5.18
CA ASN A 280 -26.18 12.45 -5.17
C ASN A 280 -26.90 12.44 -3.81
N LEU A 281 -26.18 12.47 -2.69
CA LEU A 281 -26.76 12.56 -1.35
C LEU A 281 -27.58 13.84 -1.15
N ARG A 282 -27.05 14.99 -1.59
CA ARG A 282 -27.76 16.29 -1.53
C ARG A 282 -29.03 16.31 -2.39
N LYS A 283 -29.08 15.49 -3.45
CA LYS A 283 -30.25 15.32 -4.33
C LYS A 283 -31.15 14.15 -3.95
N HIS A 284 -30.90 13.48 -2.82
CA HIS A 284 -31.65 12.31 -2.34
C HIS A 284 -31.66 11.14 -3.34
N ARG A 285 -30.52 10.89 -4.00
CA ARG A 285 -30.32 9.80 -4.97
C ARG A 285 -29.45 8.71 -4.38
N ASP A 286 -29.93 8.06 -3.32
CA ASP A 286 -29.12 7.16 -2.48
C ASP A 286 -28.49 6.01 -3.29
N GLN A 287 -29.24 5.38 -4.20
CA GLN A 287 -28.70 4.32 -5.07
C GLN A 287 -27.53 4.77 -5.97
N HIS A 288 -27.51 6.04 -6.39
CA HIS A 288 -26.40 6.59 -7.18
C HIS A 288 -25.21 6.91 -6.28
N ALA A 289 -25.47 7.36 -5.04
CA ALA A 289 -24.44 7.57 -4.04
C ALA A 289 -23.75 6.24 -3.66
N ASP A 290 -24.51 5.15 -3.50
CA ASP A 290 -23.96 3.82 -3.19
C ASP A 290 -23.04 3.29 -4.30
N ARG A 291 -23.45 3.46 -5.57
CA ARG A 291 -22.60 3.09 -6.72
C ARG A 291 -21.32 3.92 -6.77
N ALA A 292 -21.44 5.24 -6.61
CA ALA A 292 -20.28 6.13 -6.58
C ALA A 292 -19.36 5.81 -5.38
N TYR A 293 -19.92 5.36 -4.25
CA TYR A 293 -19.15 4.90 -3.10
C TYR A 293 -18.35 3.63 -3.38
N ALA A 294 -18.95 2.64 -4.03
CA ALA A 294 -18.22 1.46 -4.50
C ALA A 294 -17.07 1.85 -5.44
N ASP A 295 -17.29 2.81 -6.34
CA ASP A 295 -16.24 3.33 -7.23
C ASP A 295 -15.12 4.07 -6.48
N VAL A 296 -15.44 4.80 -5.41
CA VAL A 296 -14.44 5.42 -4.53
C VAL A 296 -13.59 4.36 -3.83
N LEU A 297 -14.20 3.31 -3.29
CA LEU A 297 -13.47 2.22 -2.63
C LEU A 297 -12.51 1.51 -3.61
N ASN A 298 -12.94 1.28 -4.84
CA ASN A 298 -12.08 0.73 -5.89
C ASN A 298 -10.90 1.65 -6.21
N SER A 299 -11.14 2.96 -6.34
CA SER A 299 -10.06 3.94 -6.55
C SER A 299 -9.10 4.02 -5.36
N SER A 300 -9.59 3.90 -4.13
CA SER A 300 -8.75 3.89 -2.92
C SER A 300 -7.81 2.69 -2.92
N GLN A 301 -8.33 1.50 -3.27
CA GLN A 301 -7.52 0.28 -3.39
C GLN A 301 -6.41 0.44 -4.44
N GLU A 302 -6.71 1.08 -5.58
CA GLU A 302 -5.70 1.34 -6.61
C GLU A 302 -4.63 2.32 -6.12
N ILE A 303 -5.01 3.39 -5.43
CA ILE A 303 -4.05 4.35 -4.85
C ILE A 303 -3.13 3.66 -3.83
N ILE A 304 -3.71 2.87 -2.92
CA ILE A 304 -2.96 2.12 -1.90
C ILE A 304 -1.99 1.13 -2.55
N TYR A 305 -2.43 0.46 -3.61
CA TYR A 305 -1.59 -0.44 -4.41
C TYR A 305 -0.42 0.32 -5.05
N LEU A 306 -0.69 1.39 -5.80
CA LEU A 306 0.33 2.18 -6.50
C LEU A 306 1.35 2.80 -5.54
N LEU A 307 0.90 3.32 -4.39
CA LEU A 307 1.81 3.80 -3.34
C LEU A 307 2.72 2.70 -2.81
N SER A 308 2.21 1.47 -2.72
CA SER A 308 3.01 0.31 -2.29
C SER A 308 4.01 -0.14 -3.37
N VAL A 309 3.66 -0.02 -4.66
CA VAL A 309 4.62 -0.24 -5.77
C VAL A 309 5.72 0.80 -5.75
N ILE A 310 5.38 2.09 -5.57
CA ILE A 310 6.36 3.16 -5.44
C ILE A 310 7.28 2.88 -4.25
N GLU A 311 6.73 2.51 -3.09
CA GLU A 311 7.52 2.13 -1.91
C GLU A 311 8.49 0.97 -2.21
N TYR A 312 8.01 -0.08 -2.89
CA TYR A 312 8.85 -1.20 -3.31
C TYR A 312 9.98 -0.79 -4.25
N GLN A 313 9.68 0.03 -5.27
CA GLN A 313 10.68 0.50 -6.25
C GLN A 313 11.78 1.34 -5.59
N LEU A 314 11.46 2.08 -4.52
CA LEU A 314 12.44 2.88 -3.79
C LEU A 314 13.30 2.05 -2.84
N LEU A 315 12.70 1.08 -2.17
CA LEU A 315 13.39 0.23 -1.20
C LEU A 315 14.20 -0.91 -1.84
N GLY A 316 13.73 -1.39 -2.99
CA GLY A 316 14.27 -2.53 -3.71
C GLY A 316 14.36 -3.82 -2.88
N ASP A 317 15.13 -4.77 -3.39
CA ASP A 317 15.40 -6.05 -2.72
C ASP A 317 16.18 -5.90 -1.41
N ALA A 318 17.00 -4.86 -1.29
CA ALA A 318 17.89 -4.65 -0.15
C ALA A 318 17.12 -4.47 1.17
N ALA A 319 15.98 -3.80 1.14
CA ALA A 319 15.14 -3.60 2.32
C ALA A 319 14.45 -4.89 2.77
N ILE A 320 13.97 -5.70 1.81
CA ILE A 320 13.35 -6.99 2.10
C ILE A 320 14.39 -7.91 2.74
N HIS A 321 15.56 -8.08 2.12
CA HIS A 321 16.60 -8.97 2.61
C HIS A 321 17.14 -8.60 3.99
N ARG A 322 17.41 -7.31 4.26
CA ARG A 322 17.87 -6.86 5.59
C ARG A 322 16.88 -7.14 6.69
N SER A 323 15.60 -7.20 6.36
CA SER A 323 14.56 -7.35 7.35
C SER A 323 14.15 -8.80 7.56
N THR A 324 14.22 -9.65 6.54
CA THR A 324 14.02 -11.10 6.70
C THR A 324 15.06 -11.71 7.64
N SER A 325 16.31 -11.23 7.63
CA SER A 325 17.35 -11.68 8.56
C SER A 325 17.12 -11.32 10.03
N LEU A 326 16.13 -10.46 10.32
CA LEU A 326 15.74 -10.09 11.69
C LEU A 326 14.55 -10.91 12.20
N ILE A 327 13.91 -11.71 11.33
CA ILE A 327 12.71 -12.48 11.65
C ILE A 327 13.05 -13.93 12.05
N ASP A 328 14.19 -14.45 11.58
CA ASP A 328 14.77 -15.75 11.96
C ASP A 328 15.55 -15.68 13.28
#